data_AF-A0A935GNH5-F1
#
_entry.id   AF-A0A935GNH5-F1
#
_cell.length_a   1.000
_cell.length_b   1.000
_cell.length_c   1.000
_cell.angle_alpha   90.00
_cell.angle_beta   90.00
_cell.angle_gamma   90.00
#
_symmetry.space_group_name_H-M   'P 1'
#
loop_
_entity.id
_entity.type
_entity.pdbx_description
1 polymer ?
#
loop_
_entity_poly.entity_id
_entity_poly.type
_entity_poly.pdbx_seq_one_letter_code
_entity_poly.pdbx_strand_id
1 'polypeptide(L)'
;MKSLYALLAAATLAVAPLAAAETPLVTSGDIVVTDADFEAFMERVPPELRVEAKADGERNNKVVDLLFTNRILAREARKAGIDQDPALARRIQQHMDAFLALQYVAHLERTAPVPDILEARARELYLTRPARYTEPGSSRASAYPCGAHRAHEGNGARAG
;
A
#
# COMPACT_ATOMS: atom_id res chain seq x y z
N MET A 1 4.42 -65.72 29.71
CA MET A 1 5.17 -65.00 28.66
C MET A 1 4.66 -63.57 28.68
N LYS A 2 5.02 -62.73 29.66
CA LYS A 2 6.20 -61.84 29.71
C LYS A 2 6.50 -61.15 28.38
N SER A 3 6.57 -59.81 28.50
CA SER A 3 7.32 -58.82 27.74
C SER A 3 6.70 -58.09 26.54
N LEU A 4 6.53 -56.78 26.77
CA LEU A 4 6.95 -55.65 25.94
C LEU A 4 6.21 -55.40 24.62
N TYR A 5 5.27 -54.45 24.66
CA TYR A 5 5.24 -53.39 23.65
C TYR A 5 5.32 -52.05 24.37
N ALA A 6 6.55 -51.55 24.41
CA ALA A 6 6.91 -50.26 24.95
C ALA A 6 6.33 -49.14 24.08
N LEU A 7 5.65 -48.20 24.75
CA LEU A 7 5.87 -46.76 24.62
C LEU A 7 6.43 -46.28 23.28
N LEU A 8 5.55 -45.86 22.38
CA LEU A 8 5.89 -44.92 21.31
C LEU A 8 5.12 -43.62 21.56
N ALA A 9 5.62 -42.84 22.53
CA ALA A 9 5.20 -41.47 22.73
C ALA A 9 5.79 -40.61 21.60
N ALA A 10 5.03 -40.41 20.53
CA ALA A 10 5.35 -39.46 19.49
C ALA A 10 5.22 -38.04 20.08
N ALA A 11 6.36 -37.46 20.47
CA ALA A 11 6.47 -36.06 20.85
C ALA A 11 6.27 -35.20 19.59
N THR A 12 5.03 -34.77 19.35
CA THR A 12 4.72 -33.73 18.38
C THR A 12 5.27 -32.41 18.91
N LEU A 13 6.42 -31.97 18.36
CA LEU A 13 6.91 -30.61 18.48
C LEU A 13 5.88 -29.68 17.79
N ALA A 14 5.00 -29.10 18.60
CA ALA A 14 4.17 -27.98 18.17
C ALA A 14 5.09 -26.77 17.96
N VAL A 15 5.47 -26.52 16.71
CA VAL A 15 6.05 -25.25 16.29
C VAL A 15 4.91 -24.23 16.39
N ALA A 16 4.83 -23.51 17.52
CA ALA A 16 3.94 -22.37 17.63
C ALA A 16 4.39 -21.32 16.59
N PRO A 17 3.47 -20.76 15.79
CA PRO A 17 3.81 -19.65 14.92
C PRO A 17 4.28 -18.51 15.83
N LEU A 18 5.50 -18.04 15.58
CA LEU A 18 6.01 -16.81 16.18
C LEU A 18 5.10 -15.69 15.65
N ALA A 19 4.06 -15.35 16.40
CA ALA A 19 3.29 -14.14 16.16
C ALA A 19 4.30 -13.01 16.15
N ALA A 20 4.52 -12.39 15.00
CA ALA A 20 5.34 -11.21 14.89
C ALA A 20 4.86 -10.25 15.98
N ALA A 21 5.75 -9.87 16.90
CA ALA A 21 5.39 -9.01 18.00
C ALA A 21 4.94 -7.66 17.41
N GLU A 22 3.63 -7.48 17.29
CA GLU A 22 3.04 -6.25 16.78
C GLU A 22 3.35 -5.12 17.75
N THR A 23 4.18 -4.17 17.31
CA THR A 23 4.55 -3.00 18.11
C THR A 23 3.35 -2.07 18.20
N PRO A 24 2.86 -1.74 19.41
CA PRO A 24 1.76 -0.80 19.56
C PRO A 24 2.26 0.62 19.25
N LEU A 25 1.61 1.30 18.31
CA LEU A 25 1.89 2.69 17.97
C LEU A 25 1.09 3.64 18.87
N VAL A 26 -0.19 3.32 19.10
CA VAL A 26 -1.08 4.08 20.00
C VAL A 26 -1.93 3.12 20.81
N THR A 27 -2.06 3.39 22.11
CA THR A 27 -2.90 2.63 23.03
C THR A 27 -3.81 3.57 23.81
N SER A 28 -5.06 3.17 24.01
CA SER A 28 -6.01 3.86 24.88
C SER A 28 -7.04 2.88 25.42
N GLY A 29 -6.91 2.54 26.71
CA GLY A 29 -7.69 1.47 27.33
C GLY A 29 -7.53 0.17 26.54
N ASP A 30 -8.65 -0.39 26.08
CA ASP A 30 -8.70 -1.64 25.31
C ASP A 30 -8.45 -1.46 23.80
N ILE A 31 -8.23 -0.22 23.34
CA ILE A 31 -7.96 0.06 21.93
C ILE A 31 -6.46 0.14 21.72
N VAL A 32 -5.98 -0.69 20.81
CA VAL A 32 -4.58 -0.67 20.36
C VAL A 32 -4.58 -0.49 18.85
N VAL A 33 -3.73 0.39 18.35
CA VAL A 33 -3.35 0.49 16.93
C VAL A 33 -1.90 0.07 16.83
N THR A 34 -1.63 -0.95 16.01
CA THR A 34 -0.30 -1.54 15.87
C THR A 34 0.39 -1.09 14.58
N ASP A 35 1.68 -1.36 14.48
CA ASP A 35 2.44 -1.12 13.25
C ASP A 35 1.88 -1.93 12.06
N ALA A 36 1.32 -3.12 12.31
CA ALA A 36 0.65 -3.90 11.28
C ALA A 36 -0.59 -3.19 10.69
N ASP A 37 -1.36 -2.47 11.51
CA ASP A 37 -2.49 -1.66 11.04
C ASP A 37 -2.02 -0.51 10.12
N PHE A 38 -0.88 0.11 10.47
CA PHE A 38 -0.27 1.16 9.67
C PHE A 38 0.26 0.61 8.33
N GLU A 39 0.96 -0.53 8.37
CA GLU A 39 1.44 -1.21 7.16
C GLU A 39 0.28 -1.61 6.25
N ALA A 40 -0.82 -2.14 6.79
CA ALA A 40 -2.03 -2.44 6.04
C ALA A 40 -2.66 -1.19 5.40
N PHE A 41 -2.57 -0.02 6.06
CA PHE A 41 -2.99 1.25 5.44
C PHE A 41 -2.10 1.59 4.23
N MET A 42 -0.80 1.31 4.31
CA MET A 42 0.17 1.61 3.26
C MET A 42 0.08 0.70 2.03
N GLU A 43 -0.64 -0.41 2.09
CA GLU A 43 -0.91 -1.24 0.90
C GLU A 43 -1.76 -0.50 -0.15
N ARG A 44 -2.51 0.53 0.25
CA ARG A 44 -3.27 1.38 -0.68
C ARG A 44 -2.38 2.32 -1.49
N VAL A 45 -1.17 2.56 -1.02
CA VAL A 45 -0.18 3.39 -1.72
C VAL A 45 0.55 2.51 -2.74
N PRO A 46 0.68 2.95 -4.00
CA PRO A 46 1.49 2.27 -4.99
C PRO A 46 2.90 1.97 -4.47
N PRO A 47 3.49 0.81 -4.80
CA PRO A 47 4.76 0.39 -4.23
C PRO A 47 5.90 1.38 -4.49
N GLU A 48 5.86 2.10 -5.61
CA GLU A 48 6.88 3.09 -6.01
C GLU A 48 6.89 4.32 -5.08
N LEU A 49 5.73 4.68 -4.54
CA LEU A 49 5.55 5.87 -3.71
C LEU A 49 5.59 5.55 -2.20
N ARG A 50 5.61 4.26 -1.83
CA ARG A 50 5.46 3.84 -0.44
C ARG A 50 6.62 4.29 0.45
N VAL A 51 7.84 4.31 -0.07
CA VAL A 51 9.04 4.75 0.67
C VAL A 51 8.96 6.24 0.99
N GLU A 52 8.63 7.07 -0.01
CA GLU A 52 8.45 8.51 0.19
C GLU A 52 7.27 8.81 1.12
N ALA A 53 6.15 8.10 0.95
CA ALA A 53 4.99 8.26 1.81
C ALA A 53 5.30 7.94 3.29
N LYS A 54 6.15 6.95 3.55
CA LYS A 54 6.61 6.59 4.91
C LYS A 54 7.67 7.54 5.47
N ALA A 55 8.38 8.30 4.63
CA ALA A 55 9.39 9.24 5.09
C ALA A 55 8.78 10.52 5.71
N ASP A 56 7.53 10.84 5.35
CA ASP A 56 6.81 11.97 5.91
C ASP A 56 6.22 11.64 7.31
N GLY A 57 6.98 12.00 8.34
CA GLY A 57 6.58 11.76 9.73
C GLY A 57 5.30 12.48 10.16
N GLU A 58 5.02 13.68 9.63
CA GLU A 58 3.79 14.40 9.96
C GLU A 58 2.57 13.68 9.36
N ARG A 59 2.69 13.22 8.12
CA ARG A 59 1.65 12.43 7.46
C ARG A 59 1.43 11.09 8.15
N ASN A 60 2.49 10.41 8.58
CA ASN A 60 2.37 9.15 9.31
C ASN A 60 1.57 9.32 10.61
N ASN A 61 1.86 10.37 11.39
CA ASN A 61 1.11 10.67 12.62
C ASN A 61 -0.38 10.89 12.33
N LYS A 62 -0.71 11.66 11.29
CA LYS A 62 -2.12 11.87 10.87
C LYS A 62 -2.82 10.56 10.47
N VAL A 63 -2.11 9.63 9.85
CA VAL A 63 -2.66 8.32 9.49
C VAL A 63 -2.92 7.48 10.74
N VAL A 64 -2.00 7.46 11.70
CA VAL A 64 -2.16 6.75 12.97
C VAL A 64 -3.35 7.32 13.75
N ASP A 65 -3.47 8.65 13.84
CA ASP A 65 -4.60 9.32 14.49
C ASP A 65 -5.94 8.96 13.83
N LEU A 66 -5.97 8.91 12.49
CA LEU A 66 -7.15 8.50 11.73
C LEU A 66 -7.54 7.05 12.03
N LEU A 67 -6.57 6.12 12.02
CA LEU A 67 -6.80 4.72 12.33
C LEU A 67 -7.36 4.55 13.75
N PHE A 68 -6.76 5.23 14.71
CA PHE A 68 -7.17 5.21 16.11
C PHE A 68 -8.59 5.77 16.29
N THR A 69 -8.89 6.93 15.70
CA THR A 69 -10.20 7.57 15.75
C THR A 69 -11.28 6.66 15.14
N ASN A 70 -11.02 6.06 13.98
CA ASN A 70 -11.95 5.13 13.35
C ASN A 70 -12.22 3.89 14.21
N ARG A 71 -11.20 3.37 14.91
CA ARG A 71 -11.36 2.23 15.81
C ARG A 71 -12.18 2.57 17.05
N ILE A 72 -12.06 3.79 17.58
CA ILE A 72 -12.95 4.31 18.62
C ILE A 72 -14.40 4.31 18.13
N LEU A 73 -14.66 4.96 16.99
CA LEU A 73 -16.00 5.13 16.45
C LEU A 73 -16.64 3.78 16.08
N ALA A 74 -15.88 2.86 15.50
CA ALA A 74 -16.35 1.52 15.17
C ALA A 74 -16.75 0.72 16.42
N ARG A 75 -15.98 0.83 17.52
CA ARG A 75 -16.37 0.20 18.79
C ARG A 75 -17.66 0.79 19.32
N GLU A 76 -17.80 2.11 19.29
CA GLU A 76 -19.00 2.78 19.80
C GLU A 76 -20.23 2.43 18.95
N ALA A 77 -20.07 2.33 17.63
CA ALA A 77 -21.14 1.88 16.73
C ALA A 77 -21.62 0.45 17.07
N ARG A 78 -20.71 -0.46 17.41
CA ARG A 78 -21.05 -1.83 17.86
C ARG A 78 -21.74 -1.83 19.21
N LYS A 79 -21.28 -0.99 20.16
CA LYS A 79 -21.93 -0.84 21.47
C LYS A 79 -23.36 -0.28 21.34
N ALA A 80 -23.57 0.63 20.40
CA ALA A 80 -24.87 1.17 20.07
C ALA A 80 -25.74 0.22 19.23
N GLY A 81 -25.22 -0.95 18.84
CA GLY A 81 -25.95 -1.96 18.06
C GLY A 81 -26.26 -1.53 16.62
N ILE A 82 -25.57 -0.51 16.09
CA ILE A 82 -25.82 0.01 14.74
C ILE A 82 -25.51 -1.06 13.68
N ASP A 83 -24.48 -1.86 13.91
CA ASP A 83 -24.08 -2.98 13.05
C ASP A 83 -25.04 -4.18 13.07
N GLN A 84 -26.01 -4.19 13.99
CA GLN A 84 -27.01 -5.26 14.11
C GLN A 84 -28.24 -5.03 13.22
N ASP A 85 -28.39 -3.86 12.58
CA ASP A 85 -29.41 -3.64 11.56
C ASP A 85 -29.21 -4.64 10.40
N PRO A 86 -30.20 -5.49 10.08
CA PRO A 86 -30.08 -6.47 9.00
C PRO A 86 -29.71 -5.87 7.64
N ALA A 87 -30.15 -4.63 7.36
CA ALA A 87 -29.79 -3.95 6.13
C ALA A 87 -28.32 -3.55 6.11
N LEU A 88 -27.81 -2.98 7.21
CA LEU A 88 -26.40 -2.61 7.33
C LEU A 88 -25.49 -3.85 7.36
N ALA A 89 -25.86 -4.88 8.11
CA ALA A 89 -25.09 -6.13 8.18
C ALA A 89 -24.88 -6.75 6.79
N ARG A 90 -25.93 -6.81 5.96
CA ARG A 90 -25.81 -7.27 4.56
C ARG A 90 -24.88 -6.39 3.73
N ARG A 91 -24.94 -5.07 3.91
CA ARG A 91 -24.04 -4.14 3.20
C ARG A 91 -22.58 -4.35 3.61
N ILE A 92 -22.31 -4.54 4.90
CA ILE A 92 -20.96 -4.86 5.40
C ILE A 92 -20.43 -6.13 4.74
N GLN A 93 -21.25 -7.19 4.69
CA GLN A 93 -20.87 -8.44 4.03
C GLN A 93 -20.58 -8.24 2.53
N GLN A 94 -21.42 -7.50 1.81
CA GLN A 94 -21.17 -7.19 0.40
C GLN A 94 -19.83 -6.45 0.17
N HIS A 95 -19.47 -5.54 1.07
CA HIS A 95 -18.18 -4.85 1.00
C HIS A 95 -17.00 -5.79 1.28
N MET A 96 -17.15 -6.72 2.23
CA MET A 96 -16.14 -7.74 2.51
C MET A 96 -15.94 -8.67 1.31
N ASP A 97 -17.03 -9.18 0.73
CA ASP A 97 -16.99 -10.06 -0.44
C ASP A 97 -16.33 -9.38 -1.64
N ALA A 98 -16.70 -8.12 -1.92
CA ALA A 98 -16.11 -7.34 -3.01
C ALA A 98 -14.61 -7.11 -2.81
N PHE A 99 -14.17 -6.81 -1.58
CA PHE A 99 -12.76 -6.63 -1.27
C PHE A 99 -11.99 -7.95 -1.43
N LEU A 100 -12.52 -9.06 -0.92
CA LEU A 100 -11.90 -10.38 -1.06
C LEU A 100 -11.79 -10.81 -2.53
N ALA A 101 -12.84 -10.59 -3.33
CA ALA A 101 -12.81 -10.88 -4.76
C ALA A 101 -11.68 -10.10 -5.47
N LEU A 102 -11.52 -8.82 -5.15
CA LEU A 102 -10.43 -8.01 -5.70
C LEU A 102 -9.05 -8.56 -5.30
N GLN A 103 -8.85 -8.91 -4.03
CA GLN A 103 -7.57 -9.47 -3.57
C GLN A 103 -7.29 -10.83 -4.20
N TYR A 104 -8.32 -11.64 -4.45
CA TYR A 104 -8.17 -12.93 -5.11
C TYR A 104 -7.75 -12.78 -6.57
N VAL A 105 -8.33 -11.82 -7.31
CA VAL A 105 -7.89 -11.51 -8.69
C VAL A 105 -6.42 -11.07 -8.69
N ALA A 106 -6.04 -10.15 -7.80
CA ALA A 106 -4.65 -9.70 -7.68
C ALA A 106 -3.69 -10.85 -7.31
N HIS A 107 -4.15 -11.80 -6.50
CA HIS A 107 -3.38 -13.00 -6.18
C HIS A 107 -3.19 -13.90 -7.42
N LEU A 108 -4.26 -14.11 -8.20
CA LEU A 108 -4.18 -14.88 -9.45
C LEU A 108 -3.23 -14.24 -10.46
N GLU A 109 -3.28 -12.91 -10.63
CA GLU A 109 -2.37 -12.20 -11.53
C GLU A 109 -0.89 -12.38 -11.17
N ARG A 110 -0.57 -12.47 -9.87
CA ARG A 110 0.80 -12.67 -9.39
C ARG A 110 1.28 -14.13 -9.48
N THR A 111 0.36 -15.09 -9.38
CA THR A 111 0.67 -16.52 -9.27
C THR A 111 0.41 -17.30 -10.55
N ALA A 112 -0.36 -16.74 -11.48
CA ALA A 112 -0.67 -17.38 -12.75
C ALA A 112 0.64 -17.61 -13.55
N PRO A 113 0.88 -18.84 -14.03
CA PRO A 113 1.99 -19.09 -14.91
C PRO A 113 1.76 -18.34 -16.22
N VAL A 114 2.78 -17.62 -16.69
CA VAL A 114 2.77 -16.98 -18.01
C VAL A 114 2.85 -18.10 -19.06
N PRO A 115 1.81 -18.33 -19.88
CA PRO A 115 1.85 -19.38 -20.88
C PRO A 115 2.84 -19.05 -22.00
N ASP A 116 3.60 -20.04 -22.49
CA ASP A 116 4.61 -19.86 -23.56
C ASP A 116 4.05 -19.21 -24.84
N ILE A 117 2.75 -19.39 -25.12
CA ILE A 117 2.07 -18.75 -26.26
C ILE A 117 2.07 -17.22 -26.19
N LEU A 118 2.14 -16.65 -24.98
CA LEU A 118 2.22 -15.20 -24.80
C LEU A 118 3.57 -14.65 -25.28
N GLU A 119 4.66 -15.41 -25.14
CA GLU A 119 5.98 -15.02 -25.64
C GLU A 119 6.02 -15.01 -27.18
N ALA A 120 5.49 -16.06 -27.81
CA ALA A 120 5.36 -16.13 -29.26
C ALA A 120 4.50 -14.96 -29.79
N ARG A 121 3.40 -14.65 -29.11
CA ARG A 121 2.53 -13.52 -29.46
C ARG A 121 3.21 -12.16 -29.24
N ALA A 122 3.96 -11.99 -28.15
CA ALA A 122 4.71 -10.77 -27.88
C ALA A 122 5.76 -10.52 -28.97
N ARG A 123 6.47 -11.57 -29.40
CA ARG A 123 7.45 -11.50 -30.50
C ARG A 123 6.80 -11.07 -31.81
N GLU A 124 5.65 -11.65 -32.18
CA GLU A 124 4.92 -11.22 -33.37
C GLU A 124 4.49 -9.75 -33.28
N LEU A 125 3.95 -9.31 -32.14
CA LEU A 125 3.51 -7.93 -31.94
C LEU A 125 4.68 -6.93 -32.04
N TYR A 126 5.86 -7.30 -31.51
CA TYR A 126 7.07 -6.52 -31.64
C TYR A 126 7.54 -6.40 -33.10
N LEU A 127 7.66 -7.54 -33.79
CA LEU A 127 8.15 -7.58 -35.18
C LEU A 127 7.19 -6.89 -36.16
N THR A 128 5.88 -6.95 -35.91
CA THR A 128 4.87 -6.33 -36.78
C THR A 128 4.70 -4.82 -36.54
N ARG A 129 5.13 -4.31 -35.37
CA ARG A 129 4.93 -2.90 -34.99
C ARG A 129 6.15 -2.28 -34.27
N PRO A 130 7.37 -2.39 -34.82
CA PRO A 130 8.59 -1.93 -34.14
C PRO A 130 8.57 -0.42 -33.86
N ALA A 131 7.95 0.37 -34.73
CA ALA A 131 7.82 1.82 -34.58
C ALA A 131 7.05 2.27 -33.33
N ARG A 132 6.20 1.41 -32.72
CA ARG A 132 5.50 1.74 -31.46
C ARG A 132 6.34 1.48 -30.21
N TYR A 133 7.43 0.74 -30.35
CA TYR A 133 8.32 0.34 -29.24
C TYR A 133 9.69 1.02 -29.36
N THR A 134 9.80 2.05 -30.21
CA THR A 134 10.96 2.90 -30.33
C THR A 134 10.62 4.26 -29.72
N GLU A 135 11.35 4.70 -28.70
CA GLU A 135 11.14 6.03 -28.12
C GLU A 135 11.47 7.11 -29.16
N PRO A 136 10.55 8.01 -29.54
CA PRO A 136 10.92 9.20 -30.28
C PRO A 136 11.77 10.06 -29.35
N GLY A 137 13.04 10.29 -29.70
CA GLY A 137 13.98 11.05 -28.88
C GLY A 137 13.37 12.37 -28.41
N SER A 138 13.02 12.44 -27.12
CA SER A 138 12.42 13.65 -26.55
C SER A 138 13.52 14.66 -26.24
N SER A 139 13.84 15.55 -27.16
CA SER A 139 14.66 16.73 -26.86
C SER A 139 13.76 17.83 -26.32
N ARG A 140 13.71 17.96 -24.99
CA ARG A 140 13.09 19.12 -24.33
C ARG A 140 14.12 20.25 -24.30
N ALA A 141 14.16 21.07 -25.36
CA ALA A 141 14.96 22.30 -25.37
C ALA A 141 14.15 23.42 -24.71
N SER A 142 14.45 23.75 -23.46
CA SER A 142 13.97 24.99 -22.84
C SER A 142 14.90 26.13 -23.26
N ALA A 143 14.48 26.92 -24.24
CA ALA A 143 15.20 28.13 -24.63
C ALA A 143 14.85 29.26 -23.63
N TYR A 144 15.72 29.49 -22.65
CA TYR A 144 15.66 30.73 -21.86
C TYR A 144 16.35 31.84 -22.65
N PRO A 145 15.66 32.94 -23.02
CA PRO A 145 16.34 34.10 -23.56
C PRO A 145 17.21 34.73 -22.46
N CYS A 146 18.53 34.66 -22.62
CA CYS A 146 19.47 35.37 -21.77
C CYS A 146 19.26 36.88 -22.00
N GLY A 147 18.57 37.52 -21.06
CA GLY A 147 18.34 38.96 -21.06
C GLY A 147 19.66 39.70 -21.05
N ALA A 148 19.90 40.49 -22.10
CA ALA A 148 21.07 41.32 -22.25
C ALA A 148 21.25 42.24 -21.03
N HIS A 149 22.43 42.11 -20.42
CA HIS A 149 22.97 42.99 -19.40
C HIS A 149 22.98 44.44 -19.93
N ARG A 150 22.06 45.31 -19.49
CA ARG A 150 22.25 46.76 -19.64
C ARG A 150 22.70 47.32 -18.31
N ALA A 151 23.95 47.72 -18.31
CA ALA A 151 24.69 48.28 -17.19
C ALA A 151 24.03 49.56 -16.63
N HIS A 152 24.24 49.74 -15.34
CA HIS A 152 24.28 50.99 -14.59
C HIS A 152 24.51 52.25 -15.44
N GLU A 153 23.58 53.19 -15.38
CA GLU A 153 23.92 54.62 -15.33
C GLU A 153 23.11 55.25 -14.21
N GLY A 154 23.81 55.56 -13.11
CA GLY A 154 23.31 56.39 -12.04
C GLY A 154 23.67 57.86 -12.28
N ASN A 155 22.88 58.70 -11.63
CA ASN A 155 23.18 60.06 -11.18
C ASN A 155 22.91 61.22 -12.15
N GLY A 156 22.01 62.13 -11.72
CA GLY A 156 21.94 63.48 -12.27
C GLY A 156 20.69 64.27 -11.91
N ALA A 157 20.82 65.13 -10.88
CA ALA A 157 20.06 66.37 -10.67
C ALA A 157 18.61 66.31 -10.14
N ARG A 158 18.50 66.45 -8.81
CA ARG A 158 17.54 67.37 -8.19
C ARG A 158 17.96 68.81 -8.54
N ALA A 159 17.08 69.60 -9.14
CA ALA A 159 17.11 71.07 -9.10
C ALA A 159 15.74 71.62 -9.53
N GLY A 160 15.20 72.56 -8.74
CA GLY A 160 14.06 73.42 -9.10
C GLY A 160 12.77 73.08 -8.40
#